data_AF-X1LII9-F1
#
_entry.id   AF-X1LII9-F1
#
_cell.length_a   1.000
_cell.length_b   1.000
_cell.length_c   1.000
_cell.angle_alpha   90.00
_cell.angle_beta   90.00
_cell.angle_gamma   90.00
#
_symmetry.space_group_name_H-M   'P 1'
#
loop_
_entity.id
_entity.type
_entity.pdbx_description
1 polymer ?
#
loop_
_entity_poly.entity_id
_entity_poly.type
_entity_poly.pdbx_seq_one_letter_code
_entity_poly.pdbx_strand_id
1 'polypeptide(L)'
;LDKVLFIADGNKITVGTPTIDGAKAIGTSQGEGKGKKIIVFKYKPKTRYRKKTGHRQLYTRLVIDKIIEPGAMPSQPAKKVRRRKKEVIESGT
;
A
#
# COMPACT_ATOMS: atom_id res chain seq x y z
N LEU A 1 8.98 1.95 -2.39
CA LEU A 1 8.50 2.81 -3.50
C LEU A 1 9.60 3.80 -3.78
N ASP A 2 10.25 3.69 -4.94
CA ASP A 2 11.50 4.41 -5.23
C ASP A 2 11.33 5.60 -6.18
N LYS A 3 10.15 5.76 -6.80
CA LYS A 3 9.84 6.89 -7.68
C LYS A 3 9.04 7.93 -6.91
N VAL A 4 9.69 9.01 -6.51
CA VAL A 4 9.07 10.15 -5.82
C VAL A 4 9.25 11.40 -6.68
N LEU A 5 8.14 12.09 -6.95
CA LEU A 5 8.09 13.27 -7.83
C LEU A 5 8.15 14.58 -7.04
N PHE A 6 7.58 14.57 -5.84
CA PHE A 6 7.31 15.76 -5.05
C PHE A 6 7.29 15.41 -3.56
N ILE A 7 7.94 16.22 -2.73
CA ILE A 7 7.88 16.15 -1.27
C ILE A 7 7.57 17.55 -0.75
N ALA A 8 6.59 17.65 0.14
CA ALA A 8 6.29 18.88 0.86
C ALA A 8 6.26 18.60 2.37
N ASP A 9 7.08 19.33 3.11
CA ASP A 9 7.09 19.38 4.57
C ASP A 9 6.87 20.84 5.02
N GLY A 10 5.60 21.22 5.14
CA GLY A 10 5.18 22.59 5.43
C GLY A 10 5.72 23.58 4.39
N ASN A 11 6.71 24.38 4.78
CA ASN A 11 7.34 25.40 3.92
C ASN A 11 8.52 24.85 3.08
N LYS A 12 9.01 23.65 3.37
CA LYS A 12 10.09 23.01 2.59
C LYS A 12 9.47 22.19 1.47
N ILE A 13 9.71 22.60 0.24
CA ILE A 13 9.17 21.95 -0.95
C ILE A 13 10.34 21.48 -1.81
N THR A 14 10.36 20.19 -2.12
CA THR A 14 11.35 19.58 -3.02
C THR A 14 10.62 19.05 -4.24
N VAL A 15 10.95 19.59 -5.41
CA VAL A 15 10.37 19.21 -6.71
C VAL A 15 11.41 18.45 -7.52
N GLY A 16 11.05 17.28 -8.05
CA GLY A 16 11.92 16.50 -8.92
C GLY A 16 11.80 16.91 -10.40
N THR A 17 12.88 16.77 -11.15
CA THR A 17 12.93 16.87 -12.61
C THR A 17 13.68 15.68 -13.19
N PRO A 18 13.05 14.53 -13.52
CA PRO A 18 11.65 14.10 -13.37
C PRO A 18 11.33 13.34 -12.07
N THR A 19 12.34 12.96 -11.28
CA THR A 19 12.19 12.33 -9.95
C THR A 19 13.21 12.91 -8.98
N ILE A 20 12.96 12.78 -7.67
CA ILE A 20 13.89 13.22 -6.63
C ILE A 20 14.83 12.05 -6.31
N ASP A 21 16.11 12.19 -6.62
CA ASP A 21 17.10 11.13 -6.40
C ASP A 21 17.34 10.88 -4.91
N GLY A 22 17.28 9.62 -4.49
CA GLY A 22 17.47 9.21 -3.09
C GLY A 22 16.20 9.30 -2.22
N ALA A 23 15.10 9.84 -2.74
CA ALA A 23 13.82 9.84 -2.05
C ALA A 23 13.15 8.45 -2.11
N LYS A 24 12.62 7.97 -0.98
CA LYS A 24 11.91 6.70 -0.92
C LYS A 24 10.70 6.76 0.00
N ALA A 25 9.59 6.15 -0.41
CA ALA A 25 8.47 5.86 0.48
C ALA A 25 8.54 4.40 0.94
N ILE A 26 8.67 4.22 2.25
CA ILE A 26 8.60 2.93 2.94
C ILE A 26 7.18 2.73 3.41
N GLY A 27 6.63 1.57 3.08
CA GLY A 27 5.30 1.18 3.51
C GLY A 27 5.19 -0.31 3.68
N THR A 28 4.25 -0.71 4.53
CA THR A 28 3.92 -2.11 4.79
C THR A 28 2.72 -2.52 3.94
N SER A 29 2.80 -3.69 3.31
CA SER A 29 1.66 -4.31 2.64
C SER A 29 0.71 -4.91 3.66
N GLN A 30 -0.55 -4.46 3.66
CA GLN A 30 -1.61 -5.03 4.50
C GLN A 30 -2.32 -6.21 3.83
N GLY A 31 -1.94 -6.55 2.59
CA GLY A 31 -2.50 -7.66 1.82
C GLY A 31 -3.34 -7.21 0.63
N GLU A 32 -3.98 -8.19 0.00
CA GLU A 32 -4.75 -8.02 -1.24
C GLU A 32 -6.25 -8.07 -0.98
N GLY A 33 -7.01 -7.28 -1.73
CA GLY A 33 -8.45 -7.16 -1.63
C GLY A 33 -9.13 -7.17 -3.00
N LYS A 34 -10.41 -7.54 -3.01
CA LYS A 34 -11.28 -7.44 -4.20
C LYS A 34 -12.07 -6.14 -4.14
N GLY A 35 -11.96 -5.34 -5.19
CA GLY A 35 -12.71 -4.11 -5.39
C GLY A 35 -14.22 -4.31 -5.43
N LYS A 36 -14.94 -3.20 -5.46
CA LYS A 36 -16.39 -3.19 -5.69
C LYS A 36 -16.70 -3.90 -7.02
N LYS A 37 -17.79 -4.65 -7.04
CA LYS A 37 -18.21 -5.37 -8.25
C LYS A 37 -18.67 -4.37 -9.29
N ILE A 38 -17.94 -4.28 -10.40
CA ILE A 38 -18.36 -3.53 -11.58
C ILE A 38 -19.18 -4.49 -12.45
N ILE A 39 -20.38 -4.06 -12.83
CA ILE A 39 -21.25 -4.85 -13.70
C ILE A 39 -21.03 -4.36 -15.13
N VAL A 40 -20.41 -5.21 -15.95
CA VAL A 40 -20.25 -4.97 -17.38
C VAL A 40 -21.46 -5.57 -18.09
N PHE A 41 -22.34 -4.70 -18.58
CA PHE A 41 -23.52 -5.09 -19.35
C PHE A 41 -23.33 -4.71 -20.83
N LYS A 42 -23.29 -5.71 -21.71
CA LYS A 42 -23.24 -5.52 -23.15
C LYS A 42 -24.60 -5.88 -23.73
N TYR A 43 -25.19 -4.96 -24.48
CA TYR A 43 -26.48 -5.15 -25.15
C TYR A 43 -26.39 -4.69 -26.60
N LYS A 44 -26.98 -5.46 -27.51
CA LYS A 44 -27.21 -5.05 -28.90
C LYS A 44 -28.70 -5.21 -29.22
N PRO A 45 -29.38 -4.16 -29.72
CA PRO A 45 -30.80 -4.24 -30.05
C PRO A 45 -31.04 -5.20 -31.21
N LYS A 46 -32.24 -5.83 -31.24
CA LYS A 46 -32.77 -6.68 -32.32
C LYS A 46 -31.92 -7.91 -32.73
N THR A 47 -30.80 -8.16 -32.06
CA THR A 47 -29.89 -9.30 -32.31
C THR A 47 -29.94 -10.36 -31.20
N ARG A 48 -30.89 -10.24 -30.26
CA ARG A 48 -31.02 -11.08 -29.06
C ARG A 48 -29.72 -11.15 -28.22
N TYR A 49 -28.79 -10.23 -28.41
CA TYR A 49 -27.52 -10.22 -27.69
C TYR A 49 -27.62 -9.35 -26.44
N ARG A 50 -27.56 -10.01 -25.28
CA ARG A 50 -27.38 -9.38 -23.97
C ARG A 50 -26.41 -10.23 -23.15
N LYS A 51 -25.36 -9.63 -22.59
CA LYS A 51 -24.40 -10.28 -21.69
C LYS A 51 -24.19 -9.43 -20.45
N LYS A 52 -24.31 -10.04 -19.27
CA LYS A 52 -24.06 -9.41 -17.98
C LYS A 52 -22.93 -10.15 -17.29
N THR A 53 -21.78 -9.51 -17.15
CA THR A 53 -20.60 -10.07 -16.49
C THR A 53 -20.18 -9.18 -15.34
N GLY A 54 -19.73 -9.76 -14.23
CA GLY A 54 -19.13 -9.00 -13.15
C GLY A 54 -17.61 -8.97 -13.28
N HIS A 55 -17.01 -7.80 -13.07
CA HIS A 55 -15.56 -7.67 -12.83
C HIS A 55 -15.31 -7.21 -11.40
N ARG A 56 -14.34 -7.82 -10.74
CA ARG A 56 -13.84 -7.37 -9.43
C ARG A 56 -12.33 -7.22 -9.54
N GLN A 57 -11.88 -5.98 -9.59
CA GLN A 57 -10.46 -5.68 -9.69
C GLN A 57 -9.75 -6.05 -8.39
N LEU A 58 -8.66 -6.81 -8.50
CA LEU A 58 -7.76 -7.05 -7.37
C LEU A 58 -6.91 -5.81 -7.14
N TYR A 59 -6.74 -5.43 -5.88
CA TYR A 59 -5.86 -4.35 -5.49
C TYR A 59 -5.11 -4.71 -4.21
N THR A 60 -3.92 -4.15 -4.04
CA THR A 60 -3.11 -4.33 -2.83
C THR A 60 -3.28 -3.10 -1.94
N ARG A 61 -3.58 -3.31 -0.66
CA ARG A 61 -3.67 -2.23 0.31
C ARG A 61 -2.29 -2.00 0.93
N LEU A 62 -1.75 -0.80 0.72
CA LEU A 62 -0.47 -0.39 1.29
C LEU A 62 -0.72 0.70 2.35
N VAL A 63 0.03 0.64 3.45
CA VAL A 63 0.13 1.73 4.41
C VAL A 63 1.53 2.31 4.29
N ILE A 64 1.63 3.64 4.20
CA ILE A 64 2.92 4.34 4.15
C ILE A 64 3.36 4.62 5.57
N ASP A 65 4.51 4.08 5.96
CA ASP A 65 5.06 4.19 7.31
C ASP A 65 6.02 5.38 7.42
N LYS A 66 6.83 5.62 6.37
CA LYS A 66 7.84 6.69 6.38
C LYS A 66 8.16 7.17 4.97
N ILE A 67 8.42 8.47 4.84
CA ILE A 67 9.00 9.10 3.66
C ILE A 67 10.46 9.47 4.00
N ILE A 68 11.39 9.09 3.14
CA ILE A 68 12.83 9.41 3.26
C ILE A 68 13.13 10.55 2.29
N GLU A 69 13.68 11.64 2.82
CA GLU A 69 14.18 12.77 2.06
C GLU A 69 15.56 12.48 1.43
N PRO A 70 15.89 13.13 0.30
CA PRO A 70 17.19 12.99 -0.34
C PRO A 70 18.32 13.46 0.60
N GLY A 71 19.25 12.56 0.94
CA GLY A 71 20.41 12.88 1.79
C GLY A 71 20.32 12.42 3.25
N ALA A 72 19.19 11.87 3.70
CA ALA A 72 19.09 11.27 5.02
C ALA A 72 19.57 9.79 4.99
N MET A 73 20.62 9.47 5.74
CA MET A 73 21.03 8.07 5.94
C MET A 73 19.92 7.29 6.68
N PRO A 74 19.62 6.04 6.29
CA PRO A 74 18.58 5.26 6.95
C PRO A 74 19.03 4.92 8.38
N SER A 75 18.45 5.60 9.37
CA SER A 75 18.52 5.18 10.77
C SER A 75 18.00 3.74 10.87
N GLN A 76 18.80 2.84 11.45
CA GLN A 76 18.55 1.39 11.47
C GLN A 76 17.09 1.05 11.83
N PRO A 77 16.48 0.04 11.18
CA PRO A 77 15.09 -0.32 11.45
C PRO A 77 14.95 -0.73 12.92
N ALA A 78 14.04 -0.07 13.64
CA ALA A 78 13.71 -0.45 15.01
C ALA A 78 13.29 -1.92 15.04
N LYS A 79 14.09 -2.77 15.70
CA LYS A 79 13.78 -4.19 15.91
C LYS A 79 12.43 -4.28 16.60
N LYS A 80 11.40 -4.81 15.90
CA LYS A 80 10.12 -5.16 16.53
C LYS A 80 10.39 -6.21 17.59
N VAL A 81 10.38 -5.80 18.87
CA VAL A 81 10.42 -6.72 20.00
C VAL A 81 9.14 -7.56 19.93
N ARG A 82 9.26 -8.82 19.51
CA ARG A 82 8.18 -9.78 19.67
C ARG A 82 7.91 -9.90 21.18
N ARG A 83 6.78 -9.36 21.65
CA ARG A 83 6.27 -9.64 23.00
C ARG A 83 6.19 -11.16 23.14
N ARG A 84 7.02 -11.77 24.00
CA ARG A 84 6.89 -13.19 24.35
C ARG A 84 5.51 -13.39 24.97
N LYS A 85 4.77 -14.38 24.48
CA LYS A 85 3.54 -14.87 25.11
C LYS A 85 3.92 -15.31 26.54
N LYS A 86 3.24 -14.78 27.56
CA LYS A 86 3.46 -15.19 28.95
C LYS A 86 2.93 -16.62 29.06
N GLU A 87 3.81 -17.60 29.15
CA GLU A 87 3.44 -18.96 29.52
C GLU A 87 3.01 -18.93 30.99
N VAL A 88 1.75 -19.30 31.23
CA VAL A 88 1.23 -19.53 32.58
C VAL A 88 1.72 -20.92 32.95
N ILE A 89 2.65 -21.01 33.90
CA ILE A 89 3.07 -22.28 34.50
C ILE A 89 1.94 -22.68 35.43
N GLU A 90 1.21 -23.71 35.04
CA GLU A 90 0.32 -24.45 35.93
C GLU A 90 1.22 -25.36 36.79
N SER A 91 1.48 -24.94 38.03
CA SER A 91 2.11 -25.80 39.05
C SER A 91 1.09 -26.05 40.16
N GLY A 92 0.82 -27.34 40.41
CA GLY A 92 -0.21 -27.92 41.29
C GLY A 92 -0.35 -27.30 42.68
N THR A 93 -1.44 -27.54 43.40
CA THR A 93 -2.15 -28.80 43.66
C THR A 93 -3.66 -28.56 43.67
#